data_AF-A0A1G0HC33-F1
#
_entry.id   AF-A0A1G0HC33-F1
#
_cell.length_a   1.000
_cell.length_b   1.000
_cell.length_c   1.000
_cell.angle_alpha   90.00
_cell.angle_beta   90.00
_cell.angle_gamma   90.00
#
_symmetry.space_group_name_H-M   'P 1'
#
loop_
_entity.id
_entity.type
_entity.pdbx_description
1 polymer ?
#
loop_
_entity_poly.entity_id
_entity_poly.type
_entity_poly.pdbx_seq_one_letter_code
_entity_poly.pdbx_strand_id
1 'polypeptide(L)'
;MTHTIITWDLGATKCTAGIVRYNKDTQTFTCIKSHSIKLNDTDSLVDLIAKLEGNLDFFMRDADAICIGGAGHYNGENLLLEGAYPYPMPFSAIAKQQQWPPYAVIHDYAPVVCATFTPYMEQANNIKHLNTCPINDYGRRVALGIGTGLGLKDGILLRNGDFWLGQNEVGHIGIPSPPLASSHQYQRHCEILSFLEKNNHPHSTITFEKILSGQGMVRLYHFFHPTDKNITPEEVGKKIHFGQAEEVLRTFAWYLGLLIGTVQLIFMPESGIWITGGVALHHLNAFDLPDFVDGIQASPAYLMQRKYYPLGVLCNLEHALIGGAYYASKRLL
;
A
#
# COMPACT_ATOMS: atom_id res chain seq x y z
N MET A 1 -10.90 -24.17 17.81
CA MET A 1 -10.52 -24.86 16.54
C MET A 1 -9.58 -23.97 15.73
N THR A 2 -8.51 -24.52 15.14
CA THR A 2 -7.50 -23.75 14.40
C THR A 2 -7.50 -24.08 12.91
N HIS A 3 -7.45 -23.06 12.05
CA HIS A 3 -7.26 -23.20 10.61
C HIS A 3 -5.89 -22.67 10.19
N THR A 4 -5.31 -23.26 9.15
CA THR A 4 -4.08 -22.86 8.49
C THR A 4 -4.43 -22.21 7.16
N ILE A 5 -4.15 -20.92 7.04
CA ILE A 5 -4.42 -20.12 5.84
C ILE A 5 -3.09 -19.71 5.23
N ILE A 6 -2.94 -19.88 3.92
CA ILE A 6 -1.79 -19.32 3.22
C ILE A 6 -2.17 -17.98 2.60
N THR A 7 -1.33 -16.98 2.82
CA THR A 7 -1.58 -15.61 2.39
C THR A 7 -0.42 -15.10 1.56
N TRP A 8 -0.70 -14.43 0.46
CA TRP A 8 0.31 -13.89 -0.44
C TRP A 8 0.16 -12.37 -0.53
N ASP A 9 1.28 -11.68 -0.49
CA ASP A 9 1.48 -10.29 -0.90
C ASP A 9 2.33 -10.30 -2.17
N LEU A 10 1.64 -10.26 -3.32
CA LEU A 10 2.21 -10.35 -4.66
C LEU A 10 2.25 -8.96 -5.29
N GLY A 11 3.40 -8.29 -5.18
CA GLY A 11 3.68 -7.05 -5.89
C GLY A 11 4.31 -7.28 -7.26
N ALA A 12 4.57 -6.18 -7.99
CA ALA A 12 5.10 -6.24 -9.36
C ALA A 12 6.50 -6.88 -9.51
N THR A 13 7.32 -6.89 -8.45
CA THR A 13 8.72 -7.36 -8.50
C THR A 13 9.04 -8.45 -7.49
N LYS A 14 8.20 -8.62 -6.47
CA LYS A 14 8.44 -9.48 -5.32
C LYS A 14 7.13 -10.07 -4.84
N CYS A 15 7.15 -11.34 -4.47
CA CYS A 15 6.06 -12.03 -3.79
C CYS A 15 6.50 -12.43 -2.37
N THR A 16 5.66 -12.17 -1.38
CA THR A 16 5.82 -12.73 -0.03
C THR A 16 4.64 -13.64 0.26
N ALA A 17 4.89 -14.90 0.59
CA ALA A 17 3.85 -15.79 1.08
C ALA A 17 4.09 -16.11 2.55
N GLY A 18 3.00 -16.36 3.29
CA GLY A 18 3.08 -16.75 4.68
C GLY A 18 2.01 -17.73 5.10
N ILE A 19 2.36 -18.56 6.09
CA ILE A 19 1.46 -19.46 6.79
C ILE A 19 0.90 -18.68 7.98
N VAL A 20 -0.41 -18.44 7.98
CA VAL A 20 -1.11 -17.75 9.06
C VAL A 20 -2.06 -18.73 9.76
N ARG A 21 -1.91 -18.85 11.07
CA ARG A 21 -2.82 -19.65 11.90
C ARG A 21 -3.95 -18.78 12.41
N TYR A 22 -5.18 -19.19 12.12
CA TYR A 22 -6.39 -18.57 12.64
C TYR A 22 -6.96 -19.40 13.78
N ASN A 23 -7.02 -18.82 14.98
CA ASN A 23 -7.70 -19.42 16.12
C ASN A 23 -9.14 -18.89 16.20
N LYS A 24 -10.12 -19.75 15.94
CA LYS A 24 -11.54 -19.38 15.91
C LYS A 24 -12.07 -18.98 17.30
N ASP A 25 -11.49 -19.52 18.36
CA ASP A 25 -11.98 -19.32 19.73
C ASP A 25 -11.57 -17.93 20.25
N THR A 26 -10.36 -17.47 19.89
CA THR A 26 -9.83 -16.15 20.27
C THR A 26 -9.99 -15.10 19.18
N GLN A 27 -10.43 -15.47 17.97
CA GLN A 27 -10.47 -14.61 16.78
C GLN A 27 -9.10 -13.99 16.43
N THR A 28 -7.99 -14.69 16.74
CA THR A 28 -6.63 -14.17 16.52
C THR A 28 -5.96 -14.81 15.31
N PHE A 29 -5.13 -14.02 14.64
CA PHE A 29 -4.31 -14.44 13.51
C PHE A 29 -2.83 -14.34 13.91
N THR A 30 -2.05 -15.36 13.58
CA THR A 30 -0.60 -15.37 13.87
C THR A 30 0.15 -15.86 12.65
N CYS A 31 1.06 -15.04 12.12
CA CYS A 31 1.98 -15.47 11.08
C CYS A 31 3.00 -16.42 11.70
N ILE A 32 3.01 -17.67 11.27
CA ILE A 32 3.92 -18.70 11.79
C ILE A 32 5.25 -18.66 11.05
N LYS A 33 5.18 -18.46 9.73
CA LYS A 33 6.34 -18.43 8.84
C LYS A 33 5.98 -17.63 7.60
N SER A 34 6.91 -16.83 7.12
CA SER A 34 6.78 -16.14 5.83
C SER A 34 8.09 -16.20 5.07
N HIS A 35 7.99 -16.14 3.75
CA HIS A 35 9.16 -16.06 2.89
C HIS A 35 8.89 -15.18 1.68
N SER A 36 9.94 -14.53 1.22
CA SER A 36 9.91 -13.55 0.16
C SER A 36 10.77 -14.00 -1.02
N ILE A 37 10.23 -13.93 -2.23
CA ILE A 37 10.93 -14.29 -3.47
C ILE A 37 10.82 -13.13 -4.46
N LYS A 38 11.91 -12.78 -5.13
CA LYS A 38 11.84 -11.85 -6.27
C LYS A 38 11.30 -12.58 -7.48
N LEU A 39 10.37 -11.96 -8.21
CA LEU A 39 9.75 -12.61 -9.36
C LEU A 39 10.77 -12.89 -10.49
N ASN A 40 11.82 -12.08 -10.60
CA ASN A 40 12.89 -12.31 -11.58
C ASN A 40 13.81 -13.49 -11.22
N ASP A 41 13.74 -14.01 -9.98
CA ASP A 41 14.46 -15.22 -9.58
C ASP A 41 13.67 -16.49 -9.92
N THR A 42 12.56 -16.36 -10.67
CA THR A 42 11.66 -17.45 -11.07
C THR A 42 11.29 -17.35 -12.55
N ASP A 43 11.01 -18.50 -13.17
CA ASP A 43 10.73 -18.56 -14.62
C ASP A 43 9.24 -18.65 -14.95
N SER A 44 8.39 -19.01 -13.98
CA SER A 44 6.94 -19.12 -14.15
C SER A 44 6.20 -19.07 -12.81
N LEU A 45 4.87 -18.92 -12.84
CA LEU A 45 4.05 -19.01 -11.63
C LEU A 45 4.16 -20.39 -10.95
N VAL A 46 4.34 -21.47 -11.73
CA VAL A 46 4.55 -22.82 -11.19
C VAL A 46 5.89 -22.92 -10.43
N ASP A 47 6.95 -22.34 -10.98
CA ASP A 47 8.26 -22.28 -10.32
C ASP A 47 8.22 -21.40 -9.06
N LEU A 48 7.51 -20.25 -9.12
CA LEU A 48 7.26 -19.42 -7.93
C LEU A 48 6.56 -20.22 -6.83
N ILE A 49 5.48 -20.93 -7.16
CA ILE A 49 4.75 -21.77 -6.18
C ILE A 49 5.68 -22.81 -5.58
N ALA A 50 6.43 -23.56 -6.40
CA ALA A 50 7.33 -24.60 -5.92
C ALA A 50 8.40 -24.04 -4.96
N LYS A 51 8.97 -22.87 -5.26
CA LYS A 51 9.93 -22.22 -4.36
C LYS A 51 9.26 -21.67 -3.10
N LEU A 52 8.03 -21.16 -3.18
CA LEU A 52 7.29 -20.73 -1.99
C LEU A 52 6.98 -21.92 -1.09
N GLU A 53 6.45 -23.02 -1.62
CA GLU A 53 6.18 -24.26 -0.87
C GLU A 53 7.44 -24.82 -0.23
N GLY A 54 8.55 -24.88 -0.97
CA GLY A 54 9.84 -25.35 -0.45
C GLY A 54 10.40 -24.47 0.67
N ASN A 55 10.30 -23.15 0.55
CA ASN A 55 10.77 -22.24 1.59
C ASN A 55 9.84 -22.21 2.81
N LEU A 56 8.53 -22.35 2.60
CA LEU A 56 7.54 -22.45 3.66
C LEU A 56 7.57 -23.81 4.36
N ASP A 57 8.07 -24.86 3.69
CA ASP A 57 7.98 -26.26 4.13
C ASP A 57 6.51 -26.67 4.32
N PHE A 58 5.66 -26.27 3.37
CA PHE A 58 4.21 -26.48 3.41
C PHE A 58 3.61 -26.38 2.00
N PHE A 59 2.77 -27.34 1.61
CA PHE A 59 2.12 -27.32 0.30
C PHE A 59 0.86 -26.48 0.31
N MET A 60 0.61 -25.76 -0.79
CA MET A 60 -0.56 -24.91 -0.96
C MET A 60 -1.87 -25.70 -0.81
N ARG A 61 -1.91 -26.92 -1.34
CA ARG A 61 -3.06 -27.83 -1.29
C ARG A 61 -3.45 -28.29 0.12
N ASP A 62 -2.53 -28.21 1.08
CA ASP A 62 -2.74 -28.69 2.46
C ASP A 62 -3.29 -27.59 3.38
N ALA A 63 -3.47 -26.37 2.87
CA ALA A 63 -4.10 -25.28 3.60
C ALA A 63 -5.63 -25.44 3.67
N ASP A 64 -6.26 -24.80 4.64
CA ASP A 64 -7.73 -24.71 4.71
C ASP A 64 -8.27 -23.68 3.72
N ALA A 65 -7.51 -22.62 3.44
CA ALA A 65 -7.83 -21.59 2.45
C ALA A 65 -6.58 -20.85 1.98
N ILE A 66 -6.66 -20.21 0.81
CA ILE A 66 -5.58 -19.37 0.27
C ILE A 66 -6.10 -17.97 -0.09
N CYS A 67 -5.42 -16.91 0.35
CA CYS A 67 -5.72 -15.54 -0.08
C CYS A 67 -4.49 -14.90 -0.74
N ILE A 68 -4.65 -14.47 -1.98
CA ILE A 68 -3.60 -13.80 -2.75
C ILE A 68 -3.99 -12.33 -2.92
N GLY A 69 -3.30 -11.44 -2.20
CA GLY A 69 -3.28 -10.01 -2.51
C GLY A 69 -2.32 -9.75 -3.66
N GLY A 70 -2.83 -9.48 -4.85
CA GLY A 70 -2.05 -9.25 -6.06
C GLY A 70 -2.17 -7.82 -6.57
N ALA A 71 -1.04 -7.25 -7.01
CA ALA A 71 -1.06 -5.98 -7.73
C ALA A 71 -1.71 -6.18 -9.10
N GLY A 72 -2.76 -5.41 -9.38
CA GLY A 72 -3.48 -5.44 -10.65
C GLY A 72 -4.87 -6.07 -10.59
N HIS A 73 -5.44 -6.33 -11.77
CA HIS A 73 -6.80 -6.78 -11.94
C HIS A 73 -6.87 -8.29 -12.21
N TYR A 74 -7.57 -9.02 -11.36
CA TYR A 74 -7.85 -10.45 -11.58
C TYR A 74 -9.17 -10.63 -12.32
N ASN A 75 -9.13 -11.24 -13.50
CA ASN A 75 -10.30 -11.42 -14.36
C ASN A 75 -11.05 -12.76 -14.13
N GLY A 76 -10.69 -13.51 -13.09
CA GLY A 76 -11.22 -14.86 -12.82
C GLY A 76 -10.36 -16.00 -13.38
N GLU A 77 -9.38 -15.69 -14.21
CA GLU A 77 -8.43 -16.67 -14.75
C GLU A 77 -6.98 -16.25 -14.49
N ASN A 78 -6.65 -15.03 -14.88
CA ASN A 78 -5.30 -14.46 -14.86
C ASN A 78 -5.26 -13.16 -14.04
N LEU A 79 -4.16 -12.95 -13.34
CA LEU A 79 -3.84 -11.64 -12.74
C LEU A 79 -3.12 -10.77 -13.76
N LEU A 80 -3.71 -9.62 -14.09
CA LEU A 80 -3.25 -8.68 -15.11
C LEU A 80 -2.71 -7.41 -14.45
N LEU A 81 -1.51 -6.97 -14.87
CA LEU A 81 -0.88 -5.74 -14.41
C LEU A 81 -0.49 -4.89 -15.61
N GLU A 82 -0.71 -3.58 -15.56
CA GLU A 82 -0.41 -2.65 -16.67
C GLU A 82 1.08 -2.67 -17.06
N GLY A 83 1.98 -2.71 -16.07
CA GLY A 83 3.43 -2.86 -16.28
C GLY A 83 3.90 -4.27 -16.64
N ALA A 84 2.96 -5.23 -16.75
CA ALA A 84 3.15 -6.67 -16.88
C ALA A 84 4.01 -7.33 -15.77
N TYR A 85 3.64 -8.55 -15.39
CA TYR A 85 4.51 -9.41 -14.61
C TYR A 85 5.61 -10.01 -15.50
N PRO A 86 6.72 -10.52 -14.94
CA PRO A 86 7.78 -11.17 -15.73
C PRO A 86 7.29 -12.38 -16.55
N TYR A 87 6.20 -13.00 -16.12
CA TYR A 87 5.54 -14.12 -16.78
C TYR A 87 4.02 -14.11 -16.49
N PRO A 88 3.19 -14.85 -17.26
CA PRO A 88 1.75 -14.95 -17.02
C PRO A 88 1.40 -15.49 -15.64
N MET A 89 0.28 -15.03 -15.07
CA MET A 89 -0.20 -15.40 -13.74
C MET A 89 -1.56 -16.14 -13.77
N PRO A 90 -1.65 -17.35 -14.36
CA PRO A 90 -2.90 -18.10 -14.55
C PRO A 90 -3.32 -18.87 -13.28
N PHE A 91 -3.67 -18.15 -12.22
CA PHE A 91 -4.04 -18.75 -10.93
C PHE A 91 -5.15 -19.80 -11.04
N SER A 92 -6.16 -19.59 -11.90
CA SER A 92 -7.28 -20.53 -12.05
C SER A 92 -6.86 -21.91 -12.57
N ALA A 93 -6.02 -21.93 -13.60
CA ALA A 93 -5.52 -23.18 -14.17
C ALA A 93 -4.64 -23.95 -13.17
N ILE A 94 -3.76 -23.24 -12.46
CA ILE A 94 -2.83 -23.87 -11.51
C ILE A 94 -3.56 -24.37 -10.27
N ALA A 95 -4.48 -23.58 -9.71
CA ALA A 95 -5.28 -23.98 -8.55
C ALA A 95 -6.06 -25.28 -8.84
N LYS A 96 -6.63 -25.42 -10.05
CA LYS A 96 -7.29 -26.66 -10.49
C LYS A 96 -6.31 -27.83 -10.64
N GLN A 97 -5.16 -27.59 -11.26
CA GLN A 97 -4.15 -28.62 -11.50
C GLN A 97 -3.54 -29.16 -10.19
N GLN A 98 -3.27 -28.27 -9.23
CA GLN A 98 -2.64 -28.59 -7.95
C GLN A 98 -3.65 -28.90 -6.83
N GLN A 99 -4.95 -28.90 -7.13
CA GLN A 99 -6.04 -29.17 -6.19
C GLN A 99 -5.99 -28.27 -4.96
N TRP A 100 -5.89 -26.96 -5.19
CA TRP A 100 -5.92 -25.99 -4.10
C TRP A 100 -7.26 -26.01 -3.35
N PRO A 101 -7.26 -25.70 -2.04
CA PRO A 101 -8.48 -25.43 -1.28
C PRO A 101 -9.20 -24.17 -1.82
N PRO A 102 -10.35 -23.77 -1.23
CA PRO A 102 -10.95 -22.48 -1.54
C PRO A 102 -9.91 -21.35 -1.50
N TYR A 103 -9.85 -20.58 -2.59
CA TYR A 103 -8.89 -19.49 -2.73
C TYR A 103 -9.54 -18.23 -3.30
N ALA A 104 -8.92 -17.08 -3.03
CA ALA A 104 -9.29 -15.80 -3.63
C ALA A 104 -8.04 -15.06 -4.09
N VAL A 105 -8.15 -14.41 -5.26
CA VAL A 105 -7.19 -13.40 -5.71
C VAL A 105 -7.88 -12.04 -5.61
N ILE A 106 -7.34 -11.18 -4.75
CA ILE A 106 -7.88 -9.85 -4.45
C ILE A 106 -6.79 -8.80 -4.69
N HIS A 107 -7.18 -7.53 -4.72
CA HIS A 107 -6.24 -6.42 -4.85
C HIS A 107 -5.25 -6.41 -3.66
N ASP A 108 -3.97 -6.13 -3.90
CA ASP A 108 -2.89 -6.08 -2.89
C ASP A 108 -3.17 -5.22 -1.64
N TYR A 109 -3.88 -4.10 -1.77
CA TYR A 109 -4.29 -3.26 -0.63
C TYR A 109 -5.57 -3.71 0.11
N ALA A 110 -6.34 -4.65 -0.44
CA ALA A 110 -7.49 -5.21 0.28
C ALA A 110 -7.06 -5.95 1.57
N PRO A 111 -6.04 -6.82 1.56
CA PRO A 111 -5.44 -7.35 2.78
C PRO A 111 -5.01 -6.26 3.76
N VAL A 112 -4.39 -5.17 3.29
CA VAL A 112 -3.94 -4.08 4.17
C VAL A 112 -5.11 -3.47 4.94
N VAL A 113 -6.25 -3.21 4.27
CA VAL A 113 -7.49 -2.78 4.96
C VAL A 113 -7.99 -3.87 5.90
N CYS A 114 -8.04 -5.12 5.47
CA CYS A 114 -8.50 -6.22 6.32
C CYS A 114 -7.68 -6.37 7.60
N ALA A 115 -6.37 -6.09 7.58
CA ALA A 115 -5.52 -6.10 8.77
C ALA A 115 -6.02 -5.14 9.85
N THR A 116 -6.59 -4.00 9.42
CA THR A 116 -7.14 -2.96 10.32
C THR A 116 -8.47 -3.35 10.98
N PHE A 117 -9.06 -4.48 10.58
CA PHE A 117 -10.22 -5.10 11.25
C PHE A 117 -9.80 -6.12 12.32
N THR A 118 -8.50 -6.29 12.56
CA THR A 118 -7.95 -7.24 13.52
C THR A 118 -7.20 -6.52 14.64
N PRO A 119 -6.90 -7.20 15.76
CA PRO A 119 -6.04 -6.68 16.82
C PRO A 119 -4.59 -6.38 16.40
N TYR A 120 -4.22 -6.57 15.13
CA TYR A 120 -2.88 -6.27 14.59
C TYR A 120 -2.40 -4.87 14.98
N MET A 121 -3.32 -3.90 14.96
CA MET A 121 -3.04 -2.50 15.24
C MET A 121 -2.82 -2.17 16.72
N GLU A 122 -3.25 -3.06 17.63
CA GLU A 122 -3.11 -2.85 19.06
C GLU A 122 -1.66 -3.09 19.54
N GLN A 123 -0.85 -3.74 18.70
CA GLN A 123 0.56 -3.98 18.99
C GLN A 123 1.38 -2.73 18.64
N ALA A 124 1.94 -2.08 19.67
CA ALA A 124 2.67 -0.82 19.52
C ALA A 124 3.79 -0.85 18.47
N ASN A 125 4.47 -2.00 18.31
CA ASN A 125 5.56 -2.14 17.33
C ASN A 125 5.07 -2.23 15.88
N ASN A 126 3.77 -2.40 15.64
CA ASN A 126 3.19 -2.50 14.31
C ASN A 126 2.82 -1.13 13.72
N ILE A 127 2.71 -0.08 14.55
CA ILE A 127 2.18 1.22 14.12
C ILE A 127 2.99 2.40 14.65
N LYS A 128 3.40 3.29 13.73
CA LYS A 128 3.75 4.68 14.07
C LYS A 128 2.48 5.53 13.99
N HIS A 129 1.91 5.89 15.13
CA HIS A 129 0.79 6.83 15.19
C HIS A 129 1.28 8.24 14.83
N LEU A 130 0.62 8.90 13.89
CA LEU A 130 0.92 10.27 13.46
C LEU A 130 0.04 11.31 14.18
N ASN A 131 -1.05 10.86 14.80
CA ASN A 131 -1.84 11.65 15.74
C ASN A 131 -2.48 10.74 16.80
N THR A 132 -3.05 11.36 17.84
CA THR A 132 -3.74 10.66 18.93
C THR A 132 -5.24 10.91 18.84
N CYS A 133 -5.89 10.26 17.88
CA CYS A 133 -7.34 10.34 17.68
C CYS A 133 -8.01 9.00 17.95
N PRO A 134 -9.24 8.98 18.50
CA PRO A 134 -9.98 7.75 18.72
C PRO A 134 -10.39 7.11 17.39
N ILE A 135 -10.30 5.79 17.32
CA ILE A 135 -10.74 5.00 16.16
C ILE A 135 -12.23 4.66 16.35
N ASN A 136 -13.09 5.00 15.39
CA ASN A 136 -14.45 4.46 15.34
C ASN A 136 -14.39 3.04 14.76
N ASP A 137 -14.75 2.00 15.51
CA ASP A 137 -14.63 0.61 15.04
C ASP A 137 -15.44 0.28 13.78
N TYR A 138 -16.53 1.03 13.54
CA TYR A 138 -17.46 0.82 12.43
C TYR A 138 -17.43 1.95 11.40
N GLY A 139 -16.47 2.87 11.54
CA GLY A 139 -16.24 3.93 10.56
C GLY A 139 -15.58 3.41 9.29
N ARG A 140 -15.40 4.32 8.33
CA ARG A 140 -14.62 4.03 7.12
C ARG A 140 -13.13 4.06 7.44
N ARG A 141 -12.43 3.00 7.03
CA ARG A 141 -10.97 2.85 7.09
C ARG A 141 -10.40 3.03 5.70
N VAL A 142 -9.20 3.59 5.61
CA VAL A 142 -8.44 3.69 4.36
C VAL A 142 -7.04 3.12 4.58
N ALA A 143 -6.61 2.22 3.70
CA ALA A 143 -5.21 1.84 3.56
C ALA A 143 -4.61 2.58 2.36
N LEU A 144 -3.43 3.17 2.54
CA LEU A 144 -2.69 3.87 1.50
C LEU A 144 -1.27 3.31 1.43
N GLY A 145 -0.89 2.69 0.31
CA GLY A 145 0.48 2.22 0.12
C GLY A 145 1.28 3.07 -0.84
N ILE A 146 2.51 3.37 -0.44
CA ILE A 146 3.46 4.17 -1.18
C ILE A 146 4.75 3.36 -1.35
N GLY A 147 4.95 2.80 -2.54
CA GLY A 147 6.04 1.90 -2.87
C GLY A 147 6.54 2.12 -4.29
N THR A 148 6.63 1.02 -5.07
CA THR A 148 6.91 1.10 -6.50
C THR A 148 5.84 1.91 -7.23
N GLY A 149 4.58 1.76 -6.82
CA GLY A 149 3.45 2.59 -7.20
C GLY A 149 2.74 3.17 -5.98
N LEU A 150 1.54 3.70 -6.21
CA LEU A 150 0.66 4.28 -5.21
C LEU A 150 -0.70 3.58 -5.30
N GLY A 151 -1.15 2.97 -4.21
CA GLY A 151 -2.47 2.36 -4.19
C GLY A 151 -3.23 2.66 -2.92
N LEU A 152 -4.55 2.63 -3.04
CA LEU A 152 -5.47 2.93 -1.94
C LEU A 152 -6.57 1.89 -1.95
N LYS A 153 -7.02 1.49 -0.75
CA LYS A 153 -8.27 0.76 -0.60
C LYS A 153 -9.00 1.27 0.62
N ASP A 154 -10.31 1.33 0.55
CA ASP A 154 -11.16 1.67 1.68
C ASP A 154 -12.04 0.50 2.08
N GLY A 155 -12.52 0.51 3.32
CA GLY A 155 -13.41 -0.50 3.82
C GLY A 155 -14.12 -0.12 5.10
N ILE A 156 -15.15 -0.88 5.43
CA ILE A 156 -15.99 -0.68 6.61
C ILE A 156 -16.21 -2.05 7.27
N LEU A 157 -16.00 -2.12 8.58
CA LEU A 157 -16.44 -3.26 9.38
C LEU A 157 -17.88 -3.00 9.81
N LEU A 158 -18.77 -3.95 9.55
CA LEU A 158 -20.18 -3.87 9.91
C LEU A 158 -20.39 -4.45 11.32
N ARG A 159 -21.44 -3.98 12.00
CA ARG A 159 -21.75 -4.38 13.39
C ARG A 159 -22.03 -5.88 13.55
N ASN A 160 -22.42 -6.56 12.47
CA ASN A 160 -22.66 -8.00 12.44
C ASN A 160 -21.36 -8.82 12.24
N GLY A 161 -20.20 -8.17 12.13
CA GLY A 161 -18.91 -8.82 11.91
C GLY A 161 -18.56 -9.11 10.44
N ASP A 162 -19.45 -8.77 9.49
CA ASP A 162 -19.11 -8.73 8.07
C ASP A 162 -18.36 -7.42 7.74
N PHE A 163 -17.79 -7.32 6.55
CA PHE A 163 -17.09 -6.12 6.10
C PHE A 163 -17.35 -5.84 4.63
N TRP A 164 -17.22 -4.57 4.25
CA TRP A 164 -17.25 -4.12 2.87
C TRP A 164 -15.88 -3.54 2.50
N LEU A 165 -15.46 -3.76 1.25
CA LEU A 165 -14.25 -3.19 0.67
C LEU A 165 -14.62 -2.41 -0.59
N GLY A 166 -14.09 -1.21 -0.73
CA GLY A 166 -14.26 -0.38 -1.91
C GLY A 166 -13.39 -0.83 -3.08
N GLN A 167 -13.80 -0.43 -4.28
CA GLN A 167 -13.02 -0.62 -5.51
C GLN A 167 -12.63 0.75 -6.04
N ASN A 168 -11.33 1.04 -6.04
CA ASN A 168 -10.79 2.31 -6.48
C ASN A 168 -9.33 2.12 -6.92
N GLU A 169 -8.84 3.07 -7.71
CA GLU A 169 -7.48 3.15 -8.26
C GLU A 169 -6.93 4.57 -8.04
N VAL A 170 -6.98 5.03 -6.79
CA VAL A 170 -6.71 6.45 -6.43
C VAL A 170 -5.29 6.88 -6.81
N GLY A 171 -4.33 5.96 -6.94
CA GLY A 171 -2.97 6.29 -7.39
C GLY A 171 -2.91 7.02 -8.75
N HIS A 172 -3.91 6.77 -9.60
CA HIS A 172 -4.01 7.30 -10.95
C HIS A 172 -4.83 8.60 -11.06
N ILE A 173 -5.32 9.16 -9.94
CA ILE A 173 -6.00 10.46 -9.99
C ILE A 173 -4.99 11.59 -10.25
N GLY A 174 -5.45 12.62 -10.96
CA GLY A 174 -4.68 13.84 -11.19
C GLY A 174 -4.36 14.57 -9.88
N ILE A 175 -3.23 15.26 -9.86
CA ILE A 175 -2.85 16.10 -8.72
C ILE A 175 -3.72 17.37 -8.72
N PRO A 176 -4.48 17.66 -7.65
CA PRO A 176 -5.28 18.87 -7.57
C PRO A 176 -4.40 20.08 -7.33
N SER A 177 -4.82 21.24 -7.84
CA SER A 177 -4.28 22.51 -7.39
C SER A 177 -4.75 22.76 -5.95
N PRO A 178 -3.85 23.06 -4.99
CA PRO A 178 -4.22 23.24 -3.60
C PRO A 178 -5.10 24.49 -3.43
N PRO A 179 -6.29 24.40 -2.79
CA PRO A 179 -7.12 25.58 -2.51
C PRO A 179 -6.45 26.62 -1.60
N LEU A 180 -5.49 26.21 -0.78
CA LEU A 180 -4.75 27.04 0.15
C LEU A 180 -3.28 26.60 0.19
N ALA A 181 -2.36 27.52 -0.07
CA ALA A 181 -0.92 27.30 0.08
C ALA A 181 -0.23 28.65 0.24
N SER A 182 0.95 28.67 0.87
CA SER A 182 1.81 29.86 0.82
C SER A 182 2.22 30.16 -0.64
N SER A 183 2.55 31.42 -0.95
CA SER A 183 2.97 31.80 -2.30
C SER A 183 4.17 30.97 -2.80
N HIS A 184 5.12 30.66 -1.91
CA HIS A 184 6.26 29.80 -2.24
C HIS A 184 5.85 28.35 -2.53
N GLN A 185 4.97 27.74 -1.72
CA GLN A 185 4.47 26.38 -1.97
C GLN A 185 3.67 26.31 -3.27
N TYR A 186 2.80 27.30 -3.53
CA TYR A 186 2.02 27.35 -4.76
C TYR A 186 2.92 27.49 -6.00
N GLN A 187 3.90 28.40 -5.95
CA GLN A 187 4.87 28.55 -7.03
C GLN A 187 5.65 27.25 -7.27
N ARG A 188 6.18 26.63 -6.20
CA ARG A 188 6.90 25.36 -6.28
C ARG A 188 6.05 24.25 -6.91
N HIS A 189 4.77 24.17 -6.51
CA HIS A 189 3.82 23.22 -7.07
C HIS A 189 3.66 23.42 -8.58
N CYS A 190 3.44 24.65 -9.05
CA CYS A 190 3.34 24.96 -10.48
C CYS A 190 4.62 24.61 -11.24
N GLU A 191 5.80 24.94 -10.70
CA GLU A 191 7.10 24.62 -11.31
C GLU A 191 7.32 23.11 -11.46
N ILE A 192 6.96 22.32 -10.45
CA ILE A 192 7.05 20.86 -10.48
C ILE A 192 6.09 20.27 -11.51
N LEU A 193 4.83 20.73 -11.55
CA LEU A 193 3.89 20.26 -12.56
C LEU A 193 4.40 20.55 -13.97
N SER A 194 4.86 21.78 -14.24
CA SER A 194 5.47 22.13 -15.53
C SER A 194 6.73 21.30 -15.85
N PHE A 195 7.55 20.98 -14.86
CA PHE A 195 8.70 20.09 -15.03
C PHE A 195 8.26 18.67 -15.41
N LEU A 196 7.25 18.12 -14.73
CA LEU A 196 6.72 16.78 -15.02
C LEU A 196 6.06 16.72 -16.40
N GLU A 197 5.34 17.76 -16.82
CA GLU A 197 4.75 17.85 -18.17
C GLU A 197 5.81 17.80 -19.26
N LYS A 198 6.89 18.59 -19.13
CA LYS A 198 7.96 18.66 -20.13
C LYS A 198 8.74 17.35 -20.29
N ASN A 199 8.88 16.59 -19.21
CA ASN A 199 9.66 15.35 -19.19
C ASN A 199 8.81 14.09 -19.45
N ASN A 200 7.51 14.26 -19.70
CA ASN A 200 6.59 13.17 -19.95
C ASN A 200 6.37 12.95 -21.46
N HIS A 201 6.00 11.73 -21.82
CA HIS A 201 5.53 11.45 -23.18
C HIS A 201 4.24 12.23 -23.48
N PRO A 202 4.00 12.62 -24.75
CA PRO A 202 2.72 13.18 -25.16
C PRO A 202 1.59 12.26 -24.67
N HIS A 203 0.61 12.82 -23.97
CA HIS A 203 -0.55 12.13 -23.35
C HIS A 203 -0.36 11.48 -21.97
N SER A 204 0.81 11.57 -21.32
CA SER A 204 0.93 11.10 -19.92
C SER A 204 0.29 12.08 -18.95
N THR A 205 -0.70 11.63 -18.18
CA THR A 205 -1.31 12.40 -17.10
C THR A 205 -0.35 12.54 -15.90
N ILE A 206 -0.41 13.69 -15.21
CA ILE A 206 0.33 13.89 -13.96
C ILE A 206 -0.57 13.44 -12.81
N THR A 207 -0.23 12.29 -12.24
CA THR A 207 -0.96 11.68 -11.13
C THR A 207 -0.16 11.78 -9.84
N PHE A 208 -0.81 11.55 -8.69
CA PHE A 208 -0.07 11.46 -7.42
C PHE A 208 1.03 10.41 -7.46
N GLU A 209 0.84 9.25 -8.11
CA GLU A 209 1.87 8.22 -8.23
C GLU A 209 3.16 8.72 -8.90
N LYS A 210 3.06 9.68 -9.83
CA LYS A 210 4.25 10.24 -10.50
C LYS A 210 5.18 10.97 -9.53
N ILE A 211 4.68 11.39 -8.37
CA ILE A 211 5.44 12.03 -7.30
C ILE A 211 5.63 11.08 -6.10
N LEU A 212 4.57 10.41 -5.68
CA LEU A 212 4.51 9.55 -4.50
C LEU A 212 4.80 8.10 -4.87
N SER A 213 6.01 7.84 -5.36
CA SER A 213 6.54 6.50 -5.65
C SER A 213 8.06 6.54 -5.64
N GLY A 214 8.72 5.38 -5.70
CA GLY A 214 10.18 5.32 -5.77
C GLY A 214 10.74 6.08 -6.98
N GLN A 215 10.07 5.96 -8.14
CA GLN A 215 10.42 6.74 -9.33
C GLN A 215 10.00 8.21 -9.21
N GLY A 216 8.95 8.53 -8.45
CA GLY A 216 8.58 9.90 -8.15
C GLY A 216 9.64 10.64 -7.34
N MET A 217 10.27 9.97 -6.38
CA MET A 217 11.42 10.52 -5.64
C MET A 217 12.59 10.88 -6.58
N VAL A 218 12.87 10.04 -7.58
CA VAL A 218 13.89 10.33 -8.60
C VAL A 218 13.51 11.54 -9.45
N ARG A 219 12.24 11.67 -9.84
CA ARG A 219 11.76 12.85 -10.58
C ARG A 219 11.90 14.13 -9.77
N LEU A 220 11.52 14.10 -8.49
CA LEU A 220 11.70 15.22 -7.58
C LEU A 220 13.19 15.55 -7.40
N TYR A 221 14.06 14.55 -7.25
CA TYR A 221 15.50 14.77 -7.18
C TYR A 221 16.03 15.49 -8.43
N HIS A 222 15.68 15.04 -9.64
CA HIS A 222 16.12 15.71 -10.87
C HIS A 222 15.58 17.14 -11.01
N PHE A 223 14.40 17.43 -10.45
CA PHE A 223 13.88 18.79 -10.43
C PHE A 223 14.79 19.75 -9.62
N PHE A 224 15.36 19.29 -8.50
CA PHE A 224 16.29 20.08 -7.67
C PHE A 224 17.76 19.98 -8.13
N HIS A 225 18.16 18.85 -8.70
CA HIS A 225 19.52 18.56 -9.14
C HIS A 225 19.56 18.19 -10.64
N PRO A 226 19.26 19.14 -11.55
CA PRO A 226 19.08 18.85 -12.98
C PRO A 226 20.37 18.40 -13.71
N THR A 227 21.54 18.61 -13.09
CA THR A 227 22.83 18.21 -13.65
C THR A 227 23.15 16.74 -13.43
N ASP A 228 22.58 16.12 -12.40
CA ASP A 228 22.80 14.73 -12.07
C ASP A 228 22.00 13.85 -13.03
N LYS A 229 22.66 12.84 -13.61
CA LYS A 229 22.05 11.90 -14.55
C LYS A 229 22.18 10.48 -14.02
N ASN A 230 21.20 9.64 -14.35
CA ASN A 230 21.20 8.20 -14.07
C ASN A 230 21.31 7.85 -12.59
N ILE A 231 20.45 8.44 -11.75
CA ILE A 231 20.32 8.08 -10.34
C ILE A 231 19.12 7.15 -10.12
N THR A 232 19.32 6.14 -9.27
CA THR A 232 18.29 5.17 -8.89
C THR A 232 17.47 5.65 -7.68
N PRO A 233 16.26 5.11 -7.44
CA PRO A 233 15.48 5.40 -6.23
C PRO A 233 16.25 5.12 -4.92
N GLU A 234 17.08 4.07 -4.91
CA GLU A 234 17.88 3.71 -3.73
C GLU A 234 18.97 4.75 -3.44
N GLU A 235 19.65 5.25 -4.47
CA GLU A 235 20.68 6.28 -4.34
C GLU A 235 20.08 7.63 -3.89
N VAL A 236 18.92 8.01 -4.44
CA VAL A 236 18.17 9.18 -3.93
C VAL A 236 17.83 9.00 -2.46
N GLY A 237 17.35 7.81 -2.07
CA GLY A 237 17.05 7.50 -0.68
C GLY A 237 18.26 7.66 0.25
N LYS A 238 19.45 7.21 -0.18
CA LYS A 238 20.71 7.41 0.55
C LYS A 238 21.08 8.89 0.66
N LYS A 239 20.98 9.66 -0.41
CA LYS A 239 21.25 11.11 -0.39
C LYS A 239 20.35 11.85 0.59
N ILE A 240 19.04 11.53 0.59
CA ILE A 240 18.08 12.08 1.55
C ILE A 240 18.48 11.71 2.99
N HIS A 241 18.81 10.44 3.23
CA HIS A 241 19.23 9.98 4.55
C HIS A 241 20.46 10.72 5.08
N PHE A 242 21.43 11.03 4.21
CA PHE A 242 22.62 11.81 4.55
C PHE A 242 22.41 13.34 4.51
N GLY A 243 21.16 13.82 4.35
CA GLY A 243 20.84 15.25 4.36
C GLY A 243 21.28 16.02 3.12
N GLN A 244 21.57 15.33 2.01
CA GLN A 244 22.08 15.93 0.76
C GLN A 244 20.97 16.33 -0.22
N ALA A 245 19.71 16.02 0.11
CA ALA A 245 18.54 16.25 -0.74
C ALA A 245 17.27 16.46 0.12
N GLU A 246 17.36 17.27 1.17
CA GLU A 246 16.25 17.51 2.11
C GLU A 246 15.03 18.13 1.42
N GLU A 247 15.25 18.97 0.42
CA GLU A 247 14.25 19.61 -0.43
C GLU A 247 13.36 18.58 -1.16
N VAL A 248 13.92 17.43 -1.54
CA VAL A 248 13.18 16.32 -2.13
C VAL A 248 12.22 15.74 -1.11
N LEU A 249 12.71 15.47 0.10
CA LEU A 249 11.91 14.89 1.18
C LEU A 249 10.80 15.84 1.65
N ARG A 250 11.08 17.13 1.78
CA ARG A 250 10.08 18.17 2.13
C ARG A 250 8.99 18.28 1.07
N THR A 251 9.39 18.27 -0.20
CA THR A 251 8.43 18.30 -1.31
C THR A 251 7.57 17.04 -1.33
N PHE A 252 8.18 15.86 -1.13
CA PHE A 252 7.47 14.60 -0.99
C PHE A 252 6.47 14.64 0.17
N ALA A 253 6.90 15.13 1.35
CA ALA A 253 6.06 15.27 2.53
C ALA A 253 4.85 16.18 2.26
N TRP A 254 5.05 17.32 1.58
CA TRP A 254 3.96 18.22 1.22
C TRP A 254 2.94 17.58 0.28
N TYR A 255 3.38 16.90 -0.78
CA TYR A 255 2.47 16.18 -1.69
C TYR A 255 1.77 15.00 -1.02
N LEU A 256 2.45 14.31 -0.11
CA LEU A 256 1.86 13.25 0.70
C LEU A 256 0.76 13.83 1.61
N GLY A 257 1.03 14.95 2.26
CA GLY A 257 0.03 15.68 3.03
C GLY A 257 -1.17 16.08 2.17
N LEU A 258 -0.94 16.63 0.98
CA LEU A 258 -1.99 17.01 0.03
C LEU A 258 -2.88 15.82 -0.37
N LEU A 259 -2.28 14.65 -0.60
CA LEU A 259 -3.04 13.42 -0.86
C LEU A 259 -3.86 13.01 0.37
N ILE A 260 -3.26 13.00 1.56
CA ILE A 260 -3.97 12.67 2.81
C ILE A 260 -5.15 13.63 3.03
N GLY A 261 -4.96 14.93 2.87
CA GLY A 261 -6.03 15.92 2.99
C GLY A 261 -7.17 15.69 1.98
N THR A 262 -6.81 15.34 0.74
CA THR A 262 -7.77 14.95 -0.30
C THR A 262 -8.55 13.68 0.10
N VAL A 263 -7.87 12.63 0.54
CA VAL A 263 -8.46 11.37 0.98
C VAL A 263 -9.38 11.56 2.18
N GLN A 264 -9.00 12.41 3.14
CA GLN A 264 -9.86 12.75 4.28
C GLN A 264 -11.19 13.37 3.85
N LEU A 265 -11.19 14.20 2.80
CA LEU A 265 -12.41 14.82 2.27
C LEU A 265 -13.27 13.84 1.46
N ILE A 266 -12.64 12.91 0.72
CA ILE A 266 -13.36 11.91 -0.08
C ILE A 266 -14.05 10.87 0.81
N PHE A 267 -13.34 10.35 1.80
CA PHE A 267 -13.79 9.16 2.54
C PHE A 267 -14.32 9.47 3.94
N MET A 268 -14.04 10.65 4.50
CA MET A 268 -14.37 10.99 5.89
C MET A 268 -14.01 9.84 6.86
N PRO A 269 -12.73 9.42 6.90
CA PRO A 269 -12.33 8.15 7.48
C PRO A 269 -12.27 8.20 9.01
N GLU A 270 -13.42 8.04 9.66
CA GLU A 270 -13.56 8.03 11.12
C GLU A 270 -12.75 6.92 11.81
N SER A 271 -12.38 5.87 11.08
CA SER A 271 -11.51 4.80 11.56
C SER A 271 -10.05 4.97 11.12
N GLY A 272 -9.77 6.06 10.42
CA GLY A 272 -8.43 6.50 10.08
C GLY A 272 -7.90 6.09 8.72
N ILE A 273 -6.73 6.67 8.42
CA ILE A 273 -5.91 6.39 7.24
C ILE A 273 -4.62 5.71 7.71
N TRP A 274 -4.33 4.55 7.14
CA TRP A 274 -3.24 3.67 7.52
C TRP A 274 -2.27 3.52 6.35
N ILE A 275 -1.09 4.11 6.51
CA ILE A 275 -0.09 4.24 5.44
C ILE A 275 0.88 3.06 5.51
N THR A 276 1.29 2.53 4.36
CA THR A 276 2.28 1.46 4.25
C THR A 276 3.12 1.63 2.98
N GLY A 277 3.95 0.64 2.67
CA GLY A 277 4.74 0.58 1.44
C GLY A 277 6.20 1.01 1.62
N GLY A 278 7.08 0.43 0.81
CA GLY A 278 8.53 0.54 1.00
C GLY A 278 9.07 1.98 0.97
N VAL A 279 8.48 2.87 0.18
CA VAL A 279 8.93 4.28 0.11
C VAL A 279 8.53 5.02 1.37
N ALA A 280 7.30 4.85 1.85
CA ALA A 280 6.86 5.44 3.12
C ALA A 280 7.71 4.93 4.30
N LEU A 281 8.02 3.63 4.33
CA LEU A 281 8.80 3.00 5.41
C LEU A 281 10.27 3.41 5.40
N HIS A 282 10.88 3.68 4.23
CA HIS A 282 12.24 4.20 4.16
C HIS A 282 12.34 5.69 4.51
N HIS A 283 11.24 6.43 4.45
CA HIS A 283 11.18 7.88 4.66
C HIS A 283 10.23 8.27 5.80
N LEU A 284 10.27 7.54 6.92
CA LEU A 284 9.40 7.78 8.08
C LEU A 284 9.53 9.19 8.70
N ASN A 285 10.66 9.86 8.47
CA ASN A 285 10.89 11.23 8.90
C ASN A 285 10.09 12.25 8.08
N ALA A 286 9.60 11.91 6.89
CA ALA A 286 8.72 12.78 6.10
C ALA A 286 7.45 13.16 6.88
N PHE A 287 6.93 12.24 7.69
CA PHE A 287 5.71 12.44 8.49
C PHE A 287 5.90 13.41 9.66
N ASP A 288 7.15 13.68 10.05
CA ASP A 288 7.48 14.58 11.15
C ASP A 288 7.79 16.01 10.65
N LEU A 289 7.80 16.22 9.33
CA LEU A 289 8.06 17.52 8.72
C LEU A 289 6.81 18.42 8.78
N PRO A 290 6.96 19.74 9.01
CA PRO A 290 5.85 20.68 8.94
C PRO A 290 5.20 20.70 7.55
N ASP A 291 5.98 20.46 6.50
CA ASP A 291 5.52 20.34 5.12
C ASP A 291 4.40 19.30 4.96
N PHE A 292 4.45 18.19 5.71
CA PHE A 292 3.40 17.17 5.70
C PHE A 292 2.07 17.72 6.24
N VAL A 293 2.12 18.44 7.36
CA VAL A 293 0.94 19.06 7.98
C VAL A 293 0.39 20.16 7.08
N ASP A 294 1.25 20.99 6.51
CA ASP A 294 0.87 22.04 5.55
C ASP A 294 0.14 21.43 4.34
N GLY A 295 0.63 20.31 3.82
CA GLY A 295 -0.04 19.57 2.75
C GLY A 295 -1.45 19.12 3.13
N ILE A 296 -1.64 18.54 4.33
CA ILE A 296 -2.97 18.13 4.82
C ILE A 296 -3.93 19.33 4.94
N GLN A 297 -3.37 20.48 5.34
CA GLN A 297 -4.10 21.73 5.55
C GLN A 297 -4.28 22.56 4.28
N ALA A 298 -3.71 22.11 3.16
CA ALA A 298 -3.78 22.80 1.87
C ALA A 298 -5.20 22.90 1.29
N SER A 299 -6.18 22.23 1.92
CA SER A 299 -7.60 22.51 1.75
C SER A 299 -8.20 23.01 3.07
N PRO A 300 -8.88 24.16 3.13
CA PRO A 300 -9.47 24.65 4.37
C PRO A 300 -10.78 23.94 4.75
N ALA A 301 -11.36 23.17 3.83
CA ALA A 301 -12.65 22.52 4.02
C ALA A 301 -12.62 21.50 5.18
N TYR A 302 -13.60 21.60 6.08
CA TYR A 302 -13.81 20.70 7.22
C TYR A 302 -12.57 20.45 8.10
N LEU A 303 -11.61 21.37 8.15
CA LEU A 303 -10.35 21.18 8.91
C LEU A 303 -10.59 20.83 10.38
N MET A 304 -11.60 21.43 11.00
CA MET A 304 -11.95 21.18 12.40
C MET A 304 -12.43 19.75 12.65
N GLN A 305 -13.04 19.10 11.65
CA GLN A 305 -13.43 17.70 11.69
C GLN A 305 -12.24 16.80 11.31
N ARG A 306 -11.54 17.13 10.22
CA ARG A 306 -10.47 16.30 9.66
C ARG A 306 -9.28 16.11 10.60
N LYS A 307 -9.00 17.07 11.48
CA LYS A 307 -7.94 16.94 12.50
C LYS A 307 -8.17 15.80 13.51
N TYR A 308 -9.40 15.27 13.59
CA TYR A 308 -9.76 14.17 14.48
C TYR A 308 -9.81 12.80 13.80
N TYR A 309 -9.44 12.70 12.52
CA TYR A 309 -9.32 11.40 11.87
C TYR A 309 -8.00 10.72 12.26
N PRO A 310 -8.02 9.47 12.75
CA PRO A 310 -6.80 8.75 13.06
C PRO A 310 -5.89 8.63 11.84
N LEU A 311 -4.59 8.74 12.07
CA LEU A 311 -3.59 8.69 11.02
C LEU A 311 -2.37 7.95 11.54
N GLY A 312 -1.88 6.97 10.79
CA GLY A 312 -0.74 6.17 11.21
C GLY A 312 -0.05 5.47 10.06
N VAL A 313 1.16 4.96 10.33
CA VAL A 313 1.95 4.14 9.41
C VAL A 313 2.05 2.73 9.96
N LEU A 314 1.67 1.72 9.16
CA LEU A 314 1.83 0.29 9.45
C LEU A 314 3.29 -0.09 9.16
N CYS A 315 4.07 -0.34 10.21
CA CYS A 315 5.53 -0.46 10.13
C CYS A 315 6.05 -1.84 9.72
N ASN A 316 5.28 -2.91 9.96
CA ASN A 316 5.72 -4.29 9.72
C ASN A 316 5.00 -4.88 8.52
N LEU A 317 5.68 -5.63 7.65
CA LEU A 317 5.08 -6.17 6.41
C LEU A 317 4.01 -7.25 6.65
N GLU A 318 3.94 -7.80 7.87
CA GLU A 318 2.99 -8.86 8.22
C GLU A 318 1.52 -8.43 8.13
N HIS A 319 1.19 -7.14 8.11
CA HIS A 319 -0.20 -6.67 7.99
C HIS A 319 -0.88 -7.25 6.74
N ALA A 320 -0.19 -7.31 5.60
CA ALA A 320 -0.76 -7.85 4.37
C ALA A 320 -1.08 -9.36 4.53
N LEU A 321 -0.23 -10.11 5.22
CA LEU A 321 -0.46 -11.54 5.50
C LEU A 321 -1.62 -11.73 6.48
N ILE A 322 -1.61 -11.02 7.60
CA ILE A 322 -2.67 -11.10 8.61
C ILE A 322 -4.03 -10.68 8.03
N GLY A 323 -4.06 -9.62 7.25
CA GLY A 323 -5.28 -9.15 6.60
C GLY A 323 -5.79 -10.09 5.50
N GLY A 324 -4.90 -10.73 4.75
CA GLY A 324 -5.28 -11.78 3.80
C GLY A 324 -5.91 -12.97 4.52
N ALA A 325 -5.37 -13.34 5.69
CA ALA A 325 -5.94 -14.40 6.51
C ALA A 325 -7.29 -14.03 7.09
N TYR A 326 -7.46 -12.78 7.53
CA TYR A 326 -8.77 -12.25 7.94
C TYR A 326 -9.79 -12.36 6.81
N TYR A 327 -9.44 -11.91 5.59
CA TYR A 327 -10.31 -12.02 4.42
C TYR A 327 -10.74 -13.47 4.17
N ALA A 328 -9.77 -14.39 4.08
CA ALA A 328 -10.04 -15.81 3.86
C ALA A 328 -10.94 -16.41 4.95
N SER A 329 -10.69 -16.08 6.22
CA SER A 329 -11.47 -16.61 7.35
C SER A 329 -12.94 -16.21 7.35
N LYS A 330 -13.30 -15.14 6.62
CA LYS A 330 -14.66 -14.62 6.52
C LYS A 330 -15.33 -14.94 5.19
N ARG A 331 -14.54 -15.21 4.14
CA ARG A 331 -15.04 -15.35 2.76
C ARG A 331 -14.84 -16.75 2.17
N LEU A 332 -13.96 -17.56 2.74
CA LEU A 332 -13.55 -18.86 2.19
C LEU A 332 -13.73 -20.03 3.17
N LEU A 333 -13.68 -19.77 4.49
CA LEU A 333 -13.93 -20.75 5.57
C LEU A 333 -15.35 -20.64 6.12
#